data_AF-A0A8T5UD69-F1
#
_entry.id   AF-A0A8T5UD69-F1
#
_cell.length_a   1.000
_cell.length_b   1.000
_cell.length_c   1.000
_cell.angle_alpha   90.00
_cell.angle_beta   90.00
_cell.angle_gamma   90.00
#
_symmetry.space_group_name_H-M   'P 1'
#
loop_
_entity.id
_entity.type
_entity.pdbx_description
1 polymer ?
#
loop_
_entity_poly.entity_id
_entity_poly.type
_entity_poly.pdbx_seq_one_letter_code
_entity_poly.pdbx_strand_id
1 'polypeptide(L)' 'FWDPLESHPHDPDVKALLRIAVVWNIPIACNRASADFMITSMLMSKKYPRLVIDYLKRYG' A
#
# COMPACT_ATOMS: atom_id res chain seq x y z
N PHE A 1 -10.70 -2.15 -5.54
CA PHE A 1 -10.72 -1.53 -6.87
C PHE A 1 -11.49 -0.24 -6.70
N TRP A 2 -10.80 0.88 -6.62
CA TRP A 2 -11.45 2.20 -6.49
C TRP A 2 -11.76 2.69 -7.90
N ASP A 3 -12.91 3.34 -8.09
CA ASP A 3 -13.22 3.98 -9.36
C ASP A 3 -12.52 5.36 -9.41
N PRO A 4 -11.58 5.58 -10.33
CA PRO A 4 -10.84 6.84 -10.40
C PRO A 4 -11.65 8.03 -10.94
N LEU A 5 -12.90 7.81 -11.37
CA LEU A 5 -13.69 8.81 -12.09
C LEU A 5 -14.75 9.51 -11.24
N GLU A 6 -15.08 9.01 -10.04
CA GLU A 6 -16.06 9.64 -9.15
C GLU A 6 -15.50 9.78 -7.73
N SER A 7 -15.67 10.98 -7.15
CA SER A 7 -15.36 11.19 -5.73
C SER A 7 -16.52 10.63 -4.90
N HIS A 8 -16.21 9.67 -4.05
CA HIS A 8 -17.21 9.05 -3.18
C HIS A 8 -17.02 9.55 -1.73
N PRO A 9 -18.10 9.58 -0.92
CA PRO A 9 -18.02 10.03 0.47
C PRO A 9 -17.04 9.24 1.37
N HIS A 10 -16.57 8.07 0.91
CA HIS A 10 -15.57 7.23 1.57
C HIS A 10 -14.12 7.48 1.12
N ASP A 11 -13.86 8.48 0.26
CA ASP A 11 -12.50 8.86 -0.16
C ASP A 11 -11.53 9.15 1.00
N PRO A 12 -11.95 9.77 2.12
CA PRO A 12 -11.05 10.00 3.26
C PRO A 12 -10.52 8.70 3.88
N ASP A 13 -11.35 7.67 3.96
CA ASP A 13 -10.99 6.38 4.57
C ASP A 13 -10.03 5.60 3.68
N VAL A 14 -10.26 5.62 2.36
CA VAL A 14 -9.35 5.03 1.37
C VAL A 14 -7.97 5.68 1.45
N LYS A 15 -7.93 7.01 1.53
CA LYS A 15 -6.67 7.76 1.69
C LYS A 15 -5.98 7.45 3.02
N ALA A 16 -6.73 7.32 4.11
CA ALA A 16 -6.18 6.97 5.41
C ALA A 16 -5.56 5.55 5.42
N LEU A 17 -6.23 4.57 4.81
CA LEU A 17 -5.71 3.21 4.66
C LEU A 17 -4.42 3.17 3.84
N LEU A 18 -4.42 3.81 2.67
CA LEU A 18 -3.24 3.89 1.80
C LEU A 18 -2.07 4.58 2.51
N ARG A 19 -2.35 5.65 3.26
CA ARG A 19 -1.32 6.36 4.04
C ARG A 19 -0.66 5.45 5.08
N ILE A 20 -1.45 4.69 5.84
CA ILE A 20 -0.90 3.76 6.85
C ILE A 20 -0.05 2.68 6.18
N ALA A 21 -0.51 2.11 5.08
CA ALA A 21 0.22 1.06 4.39
C ALA A 21 1.54 1.58 3.76
N VAL A 22 1.58 2.83 3.31
CA VAL A 22 2.84 3.50 2.91
C VAL A 22 3.79 3.68 4.09
N VAL A 23 3.30 4.14 5.26
CA VAL A 23 4.10 4.29 6.48
C VAL A 23 4.77 2.97 6.87
N TRP A 24 4.03 1.86 6.77
CA TRP A 24 4.56 0.53 7.11
C TRP A 24 5.25 -0.19 5.95
N ASN A 25 5.43 0.47 4.80
CA ASN A 25 6.01 -0.11 3.59
C ASN A 25 5.38 -1.47 3.22
N ILE A 26 4.04 -1.54 3.27
CA ILE A 26 3.25 -2.74 2.94
C ILE A 26 2.91 -2.68 1.45
N PRO A 27 3.11 -3.78 0.68
CA PRO A 27 2.66 -3.84 -0.71
C PRO A 27 1.14 -3.67 -0.83
N ILE A 28 0.67 -2.77 -1.69
CA ILE A 28 -0.75 -2.55 -1.97
C ILE A 28 -0.98 -2.60 -3.49
N ALA A 29 -2.07 -3.24 -3.91
CA ALA A 29 -2.53 -3.21 -5.29
C ALA A 29 -3.88 -2.46 -5.36
N CYS A 30 -3.90 -1.31 -6.05
CA CYS A 30 -5.11 -0.50 -6.22
C CYS A 30 -5.86 -0.77 -7.53
N ASN A 31 -5.27 -1.56 -8.42
CA ASN A 31 -5.85 -1.97 -9.70
C ASN A 31 -5.40 -3.41 -10.06
N ARG A 32 -5.97 -3.95 -11.14
CA ARG A 32 -5.78 -5.34 -11.56
C ARG A 32 -4.36 -5.58 -12.03
N ALA A 33 -3.79 -4.67 -12.81
CA ALA A 33 -2.42 -4.78 -13.26
C ALA A 33 -1.45 -4.92 -12.07
N SER A 34 -1.53 -4.03 -11.09
CA SER A 34 -0.72 -4.10 -9.87
C SER A 34 -0.96 -5.39 -9.08
N ALA A 35 -2.18 -5.90 -9.02
CA ALA A 35 -2.50 -7.16 -8.35
C ALA A 35 -1.88 -8.36 -9.08
N ASP A 36 -1.97 -8.39 -10.41
CA ASP A 36 -1.39 -9.44 -11.26
C ASP A 36 0.15 -9.47 -11.12
N PHE A 37 0.81 -8.31 -11.13
CA PHE A 37 2.25 -8.22 -10.86
C PHE A 37 2.61 -8.67 -9.44
N MET A 38 1.78 -8.33 -8.46
CA MET A 38 2.06 -8.65 -7.06
C MET A 38 1.93 -10.15 -6.78
N ILE A 39 0.89 -10.81 -7.30
CA ILE A 39 0.66 -12.25 -7.07
C ILE A 39 1.65 -13.12 -7.84
N THR A 40 2.13 -12.66 -9.00
CA THR A 40 3.13 -13.37 -9.82
C THR A 40 4.57 -13.13 -9.35
N SER A 41 4.80 -12.16 -8.45
CA SER A 41 6.13 -11.87 -7.92
C SER A 41 6.68 -13.03 -7.10
N MET A 42 7.94 -13.42 -7.36
CA MET A 42 8.67 -14.40 -6.55
C MET A 42 8.79 -14.02 -5.08
N LEU A 43 8.61 -12.74 -4.75
CA LEU A 43 8.64 -12.24 -3.38
C LEU A 43 7.35 -12.53 -2.61
N MET A 44 6.23 -12.80 -3.30
CA MET A 44 4.95 -13.10 -2.65
C MET A 44 5.00 -14.43 -1.88
N SER A 45 5.68 -15.43 -2.42
CA SER A 45 5.78 -16.77 -1.81
C SER A 45 6.89 -16.89 -0.76
N LYS A 46 7.60 -15.79 -0.45
CA LYS A 46 8.78 -15.79 0.43
C LYS A 46 8.60 -14.78 1.56
N LYS A 47 9.29 -14.99 2.69
CA LYS A 47 9.42 -13.95 3.71
C LYS A 47 10.22 -12.79 3.13
N TYR A 48 9.58 -11.63 2.98
CA TYR A 48 10.21 -10.40 2.51
C TYR A 48 10.53 -9.48 3.70
N PRO A 49 11.82 -9.21 4.00
CA PRO A 49 12.18 -8.24 5.03
C PRO A 49 11.86 -6.83 4.53
N ARG A 50 10.81 -6.24 5.07
CA ARG A 50 10.40 -4.88 4.74
C ARG A 50 11.35 -3.88 5.41
N LEU A 51 11.81 -2.89 4.64
CA LEU A 51 12.47 -1.72 5.18
C LEU A 51 11.40 -0.82 5.81
N VAL A 52 11.26 -0.87 7.13
CA VAL A 52 10.39 0.04 7.88
C VAL A 52 11.23 1.20 8.37
N ILE A 53 10.88 2.42 7.95
CA ILE A 53 11.56 3.63 8.40
C ILE A 53 11.13 3.91 9.84
N ASP A 54 12.10 4.11 10.73
CA ASP A 54 11.82 4.63 12.06
C ASP A 54 11.53 6.14 11.96
N TYR A 55 10.25 6.46 11.82
CA TYR A 55 9.79 7.84 11.73
C TYR A 55 9.99 8.62 13.03
N LEU A 56 10.10 7.95 14.19
CA LEU A 56 10.35 8.62 15.47
C LEU A 56 11.79 9.13 15.57
N LYS A 57 12.76 8.39 15.03
CA LYS A 57 14.17 8.84 14.96
C LYS A 57 14.43 10.00 14.00
N ARG A 58 13.52 10.28 13.06
CA ARG A 58 13.73 11.31 12.03
C ARG A 58 13.26 12.71 12.46
N TYR A 59 12.48 12.79 13.54
CA TYR A 59 11.96 14.05 14.10
C TYR A 59 12.41 14.28 15.56
N GLY A 60 13.34 13.46 16.07
CA GLY A 60 13.96 13.60 17.39
C GLY A 60 15.27 14.37 17.32
#